data_AF-A0AAW4WJT9-F1
#
_entry.id   AF-A0AAW4WJT9-F1
#
_cell.length_a   1.000
_cell.length_b   1.000
_cell.length_c   1.000
_cell.angle_alpha   90.00
_cell.angle_beta   90.00
_cell.angle_gamma   90.00
#
_symmetry.space_group_name_H-M   'P 1'
#
loop_
_entity.id
_entity.type
_entity.pdbx_description
1 polymer ?
#
loop_
_entity_poly.entity_id
_entity_poly.type
_entity_poly.pdbx_seq_one_letter_code
_entity_poly.pdbx_strand_id
1 'polypeptide(L)' 'MIRIPIELREYVELEEGKLEIVKPVPQDLQPLVIELQKIYRKKQDPTDLAEYRR' A
#
# COMPACT_ATOMS: atom_id res chain seq x y z
N MET A 1 -4.51 -0.40 -11.23
CA MET A 1 -3.55 0.62 -10.78
C MET A 1 -4.04 1.17 -9.45
N ILE A 2 -3.34 0.95 -8.34
CA ILE A 2 -3.70 1.49 -7.03
C ILE A 2 -3.08 2.89 -6.93
N ARG A 3 -3.87 3.92 -6.66
CA ARG A 3 -3.36 5.29 -6.51
C ARG A 3 -3.00 5.51 -5.04
N ILE A 4 -1.86 6.15 -4.78
CA ILE A 4 -1.52 6.64 -3.43
C ILE A 4 -2.46 7.82 -3.10
N PRO A 5 -3.15 7.78 -1.93
CA PRO A 5 -3.89 8.93 -1.39
C PRO A 5 -3.01 10.18 -1.32
N ILE A 6 -3.57 11.36 -1.58
CA ILE A 6 -2.77 12.59 -1.69
C ILE A 6 -2.07 12.92 -0.35
N GLU A 7 -2.75 12.60 0.75
CA GLU A 7 -2.30 12.75 2.12
C GLU A 7 -1.08 11.89 2.45
N LEU A 8 -0.90 10.78 1.73
CA LEU A 8 0.22 9.87 1.96
C LEU A 8 1.40 10.12 1.03
N ARG A 9 1.22 10.80 -0.10
CA ARG A 9 2.29 11.01 -1.10
C ARG A 9 3.51 11.74 -0.55
N GLU A 10 3.36 12.54 0.50
CA GLU A 10 4.49 13.21 1.15
C GLU A 10 5.32 12.28 2.04
N TYR A 11 4.73 11.16 2.46
CA TYR A 11 5.30 10.23 3.42
C TYR A 11 5.66 8.88 2.82
N VAL A 12 5.01 8.50 1.71
CA VAL A 12 5.18 7.21 1.08
C VAL A 12 5.38 7.34 -0.43
N GLU A 13 6.30 6.55 -0.95
CA GLU A 13 6.60 6.45 -2.38
C GLU A 13 6.40 5.02 -2.89
N LEU A 14 6.23 4.90 -4.20
CA LEU A 14 6.13 3.61 -4.89
C LEU A 14 7.41 3.36 -5.68
N GLU A 15 8.27 2.50 -5.16
CA GLU A 15 9.49 2.04 -5.83
C GLU A 15 9.37 0.56 -6.17
N GLU A 16 9.58 0.22 -7.45
CA GLU A 16 9.53 -1.17 -7.96
C GLU A 16 8.26 -1.95 -7.53
N GLY A 17 7.14 -1.24 -7.39
CA GLY A 17 5.85 -1.81 -6.98
C GLY A 17 5.69 -2.03 -5.48
N LYS A 18 6.70 -1.70 -4.66
CA LYS A 18 6.66 -1.70 -3.19
C LYS A 18 6.40 -0.30 -2.65
N LEU A 19 5.79 -0.27 -1.48
CA LEU A 19 5.38 0.95 -0.80
C LEU A 19 6.42 1.28 0.27
N GLU A 20 7.26 2.26 -0.01
CA GLU A 20 8.36 2.69 0.85
C GLU A 20 7.96 3.94 1.64
N ILE A 21 8.33 3.99 2.92
CA ILE A 21 8.07 5.13 3.78
C ILE A 21 9.29 6.06 3.73
N VAL A 22 9.15 7.20 3.08
CA VAL A 22 10.25 8.18 2.87
C VAL A 22 10.32 9.25 3.95
N LYS A 23 9.24 9.45 4.71
CA LYS A 23 9.18 10.37 5.86
C LYS A 23 8.38 9.78 7.00
N PRO A 24 8.63 10.21 8.26
CA PRO A 24 7.82 9.78 9.40
C PRO A 24 6.35 10.13 9.18
N VAL A 25 5.49 9.11 9.20
CA VAL A 25 4.05 9.24 9.00
C VAL A 25 3.41 9.73 10.31
N PRO A 26 2.58 10.79 10.28
CA PRO A 26 1.80 11.23 11.42
C PRO A 26 0.90 10.13 11.99
N GLN A 27 0.64 10.16 13.29
CA GLN A 27 -0.18 9.13 13.96
C GLN A 27 -1.58 9.02 13.34
N ASP A 28 -2.17 10.14 12.93
CA ASP A 28 -3.48 10.18 12.26
C ASP A 28 -3.49 9.49 10.89
N LEU A 29 -2.34 9.45 10.20
CA LEU A 29 -2.18 8.86 8.87
C LEU A 29 -1.65 7.43 8.90
N GLN A 30 -1.16 6.94 10.04
CA GLN A 30 -0.76 5.55 10.21
C GLN A 30 -1.82 4.51 9.80
N PRO A 31 -3.11 4.63 10.20
CA PRO A 31 -4.12 3.65 9.77
C PRO A 31 -4.24 3.57 8.25
N LEU A 32 -4.13 4.71 7.55
CA LEU A 32 -4.20 4.76 6.09
C LEU A 32 -3.00 4.08 5.43
N VAL A 33 -1.79 4.28 5.96
CA VAL A 33 -0.58 3.59 5.46
C VAL A 33 -0.69 2.08 5.64
N ILE A 34 -1.18 1.63 6.79
CA ILE A 34 -1.37 0.20 7.08
C ILE A 34 -2.36 -0.43 6.08
N GLU A 35 -3.49 0.23 5.83
CA GLU A 35 -4.46 -0.24 4.82
C GLU A 35 -3.83 -0.29 3.43
N LEU A 36 -3.11 0.76 3.04
CA LEU A 36 -2.46 0.84 1.73
C LEU A 36 -1.42 -0.29 1.56
N GLN A 37 -0.59 -0.54 2.57
CA GLN A 37 0.38 -1.64 2.57
C GLN A 37 -0.31 -3.01 2.48
N LYS A 38 -1.44 -3.21 3.17
CA LYS A 38 -2.23 -4.46 3.06
C LYS A 38 -2.74 -4.68 1.64
N ILE A 39 -3.28 -3.63 1.01
CA ILE A 39 -3.78 -3.68 -0.36
C ILE A 39 -2.63 -4.02 -1.33
N TYR A 40 -1.47 -3.38 -1.18
CA TYR A 40 -0.30 -3.64 -2.01
C TYR A 40 0.25 -5.05 -1.81
N ARG A 41 0.34 -5.52 -0.56
CA ARG A 41 0.77 -6.89 -0.25
C ARG A 41 -0.15 -7.93 -0.89
N LYS A 42 -1.47 -7.76 -0.78
CA LYS A 42 -2.45 -8.67 -1.42
C LYS A 42 -2.33 -8.69 -2.94
N LYS A 43 -1.96 -7.57 -3.57
CA LYS A 43 -1.77 -7.50 -5.02
C LYS A 43 -0.43 -8.04 -5.49
N GLN A 44 0.60 -8.01 -4.64
CA GLN A 44 1.90 -8.61 -4.91
C GLN A 44 1.93 -10.11 -4.67
N ASP A 45 1.03 -10.64 -3.83
CA ASP A 45 0.86 -12.08 -3.65
C ASP A 45 0.07 -12.65 -4.86
N PRO A 46 0.71 -13.42 -5.78
CA PRO A 46 -0.01 -14.03 -6.89
C PRO A 46 -1.01 -15.11 -6.43
N THR A 47 -0.91 -15.53 -5.16
CA THR A 47 -1.69 -16.61 -4.55
C THR A 47 -3.12 -16.19 -4.18
N ASP A 48 -3.37 -14.89 -3.93
CA ASP A 48 -4.70 -14.39 -3.52
C ASP A 48 -5.70 -14.35 -4.70
N LEU A 49 -5.20 -14.32 -5.95
CA LEU A 49 -6.03 -14.39 -7.16
C LEU A 49 -6.52 -15.82 -7.48
N ALA A 50 -5.94 -16.85 -6.85
CA ALA A 50 -6.30 -18.24 -7.09
C ALA A 50 -7.58 -18.67 -6.34
N GLU A 51 -7.94 -18.01 -5.23
CA GLU A 51 -9.12 -18.38 -4.44
C GLU A 51 -10.47 -17.86 -5.00
N TYR A 52 -10.47 -17.02 -6.03
CA TYR A 52 -11.71 -16.56 -6.68
C TYR A 52 -12.11 -17.36 -7.94
N ARG A 53 -11.39 -18.45 -8.24
CA ARG A 53 -11.76 -19.44 -9.27
C ARG A 53 -12.09 -20.79 -8.59
N ARG A 54 -13.20 -20.87 -7.88
CA ARG A 54 -13.83 -22.17 -7.61
C ARG A 54 -15.34 -22.06 -7.61
#